data_AF-A0A7X8DSJ8-F1
#
_entry.id   AF-A0A7X8DSJ8-F1
#
_cell.length_a   1.000
_cell.length_b   1.000
_cell.length_c   1.000
_cell.angle_alpha   90.00
_cell.angle_beta   90.00
_cell.angle_gamma   90.00
#
_symmetry.space_group_name_H-M   'P 1'
#
loop_
_entity.id
_entity.type
_entity.pdbx_description
1 polymer ?
#
loop_
_entity_poly.entity_id
_entity_poly.type
_entity_poly.pdbx_seq_one_letter_code
_entity_poly.pdbx_strand_id
1 'polypeptide(L)' 'MSKKLCKQCNLCIKFCPRGVLKTDNKGFPIAKHPEKCNGCFVCFLRCPDFALEVNQNDK' A
#
# COMPACT_ATOMS: atom_id res chain seq x y z
N MET A 1 1.53 6.52 5.03
CA MET A 1 2.31 6.49 3.76
C MET A 1 2.93 7.85 3.50
N SER A 2 4.25 7.91 3.32
CA SER A 2 4.99 9.14 3.00
C SER A 2 5.00 9.43 1.49
N LYS A 3 4.37 10.54 1.08
CA LYS A 3 4.38 11.01 -0.32
C LYS A 3 5.78 11.42 -0.81
N LYS A 4 6.67 11.84 0.10
CA LYS A 4 8.05 12.25 -0.23
C LYS A 4 8.91 11.06 -0.66
N LEU A 5 8.67 9.90 -0.05
CA LEU A 5 9.43 8.68 -0.32
C LEU A 5 8.81 7.83 -1.44
N CYS A 6 7.49 7.83 -1.58
CA CYS A 6 6.81 7.03 -2.58
C CYS A 6 7.19 7.46 -4.01
N LYS A 7 7.76 6.55 -4.78
CA LYS A 7 8.12 6.75 -6.20
C LYS A 7 7.06 6.27 -7.20
N GLN A 8 5.85 5.97 -6.73
CA GLN A 8 4.71 5.57 -7.58
C GLN A 8 4.98 4.32 -8.46
N CYS A 9 5.87 3.44 -8.00
CA CYS A 9 6.25 2.22 -8.72
C CYS A 9 5.15 1.13 -8.73
N ASN A 10 4.07 1.31 -7.98
CA ASN A 10 2.91 0.42 -7.89
C ASN A 10 3.19 -1.03 -7.46
N LEU A 11 4.40 -1.36 -6.99
CA LEU A 11 4.74 -2.71 -6.51
C LEU A 11 3.84 -3.15 -5.33
N CYS A 12 3.58 -2.24 -4.40
CA CYS A 12 2.69 -2.51 -3.27
C CYS A 12 1.25 -2.87 -3.70
N ILE A 13 0.75 -2.28 -4.78
CA ILE A 13 -0.55 -2.59 -5.38
C ILE A 13 -0.49 -3.97 -6.04
N LYS A 14 0.52 -4.19 -6.89
CA LYS A 14 0.70 -5.44 -7.66
C LYS A 14 0.79 -6.67 -6.76
N PHE A 15 1.49 -6.55 -5.62
CA PHE A 15 1.75 -7.67 -4.72
C PHE A 15 0.79 -7.74 -3.54
N CYS A 16 -0.21 -6.86 -3.43
CA CYS A 16 -1.21 -6.99 -2.38
C CYS A 16 -2.07 -8.23 -2.63
N PRO A 17 -1.96 -9.30 -1.82
CA PRO A 17 -2.66 -10.57 -2.09
C PRO A 17 -4.18 -10.44 -1.99
N ARG A 18 -4.67 -9.34 -1.40
CA ARG A 18 -6.09 -9.08 -1.16
C ARG A 18 -6.64 -7.93 -1.99
N GLY A 19 -5.83 -7.34 -2.86
CA GLY A 19 -6.25 -6.24 -3.72
C GLY A 19 -6.75 -5.01 -2.97
N VAL A 20 -6.22 -4.75 -1.76
CA VAL A 20 -6.61 -3.62 -0.90
C VAL A 20 -6.24 -2.28 -1.54
N LEU A 21 -5.05 -2.21 -2.16
CA LEU A 21 -4.47 -0.98 -2.68
C LEU A 21 -4.87 -0.75 -4.15
N LYS A 22 -5.11 0.51 -4.51
CA LYS A 22 -5.33 1.00 -5.88
C LYS A 22 -4.55 2.29 -6.13
N THR A 23 -4.37 2.65 -7.38
CA THR A 23 -3.74 3.93 -7.77
C THR A 23 -4.78 5.04 -7.79
N ASP A 24 -4.46 6.19 -7.20
CA ASP A 24 -5.28 7.40 -7.32
C ASP A 24 -5.01 8.17 -8.63
N ASN A 25 -5.72 9.27 -8.85
CA ASN A 25 -5.57 10.10 -10.05
C ASN A 25 -4.18 10.76 -10.18
N LYS A 26 -3.37 10.73 -9.12
CA LYS A 26 -2.03 11.31 -9.08
C LYS A 26 -0.94 10.24 -9.18
N GLY A 27 -1.28 8.96 -9.27
CA GLY A 27 -0.31 7.85 -9.33
C GLY A 27 0.07 7.27 -7.96
N PHE A 28 -0.49 7.76 -6.85
CA PHE A 28 -0.17 7.27 -5.51
C PHE A 28 -1.03 6.06 -5.12
N PRO A 29 -0.46 5.10 -4.36
CA PRO A 29 -1.24 4.01 -3.80
C PRO A 29 -2.17 4.51 -2.68
N ILE A 30 -3.44 4.12 -2.75
CA ILE A 30 -4.48 4.34 -1.75
C ILE A 30 -5.12 3.03 -1.34
N ALA A 31 -5.53 2.88 -0.08
CA ALA A 31 -6.32 1.74 0.37
C ALA A 31 -7.78 1.93 -0.08
N LYS A 32 -8.18 1.28 -1.17
CA LYS A 32 -9.56 1.35 -1.70
C LYS A 32 -10.50 0.39 -0.97
N HIS A 33 -9.96 -0.70 -0.43
CA HIS A 33 -10.68 -1.73 0.32
C HIS A 33 -9.97 -2.05 1.65
N PRO A 34 -9.82 -1.06 2.56
CA PRO A 34 -9.11 -1.27 3.83
C PRO A 34 -9.69 -2.43 4.65
N GLU A 35 -11.00 -2.67 4.58
CA GLU A 35 -11.72 -3.75 5.26
C GLU A 35 -11.23 -5.15 4.88
N LYS A 36 -10.55 -5.29 3.74
CA LYS A 36 -9.97 -6.57 3.29
C LYS A 36 -8.55 -6.79 3.82
N CYS A 37 -7.92 -5.78 4.42
CA CYS A 37 -6.55 -5.89 4.94
C CYS A 37 -6.51 -6.80 6.18
N ASN A 38 -5.56 -7.76 6.24
CA ASN A 38 -5.21 -8.50 7.47
C ASN A 38 -3.91 -8.03 8.09
N GLY A 39 -3.28 -6.99 7.57
CA GLY A 39 -1.93 -6.62 7.99
C GLY A 39 -0.89 -7.70 7.68
N CYS A 40 -0.89 -8.29 6.48
CA CYS A 40 0.13 -9.27 6.07
C CYS A 40 1.52 -8.68 5.79
N PHE A 41 1.68 -7.35 5.84
CA PHE A 41 2.94 -6.62 5.57
C PHE A 41 3.57 -6.82 4.18
N VAL A 42 2.93 -7.54 3.25
CA VAL A 42 3.49 -7.75 1.90
C VAL A 42 3.72 -6.42 1.16
N CYS A 43 2.79 -5.47 1.26
CA CYS A 43 2.95 -4.16 0.62
C CYS A 43 4.14 -3.37 1.19
N PHE A 44 4.41 -3.50 2.50
CA PHE A 44 5.55 -2.90 3.18
C PHE A 44 6.87 -3.52 2.72
N LEU A 45 6.97 -4.86 2.75
CA LEU A 45 8.16 -5.60 2.33
C LEU A 45 8.51 -5.43 0.84
N ARG A 46 7.51 -5.11 0.00
CA ARG A 46 7.70 -4.89 -1.44
C ARG A 46 8.01 -3.44 -1.79
N CYS A 47 7.95 -2.50 -0.85
CA CYS A 47 8.27 -1.11 -1.10
C CYS A 47 9.79 -0.89 -0.98
N PRO A 48 10.51 -0.58 -2.07
CA PRO A 48 11.96 -0.38 -2.02
C PRO A 48 12.37 0.82 -1.16
N ASP A 49 11.49 1.83 -1.10
CA ASP A 49 11.72 3.09 -0.40
C ASP A 49 11.09 3.13 1.01
N PHE A 50 10.51 2.01 1.47
CA PHE A 50 9.79 1.93 2.76
C PHE A 50 8.78 3.06 2.99
N ALA A 51 8.09 3.49 1.93
CA ALA A 51 7.16 4.63 1.98
C ALA A 51 5.81 4.32 2.63
N LEU A 52 5.56 3.06 3.00
CA LEU A 52 4.29 2.56 3.52
C LEU A 52 4.38 2.25 5.02
N GLU A 53 3.24 2.32 5.69
CA GLU A 53 3.03 1.85 7.05
C GLU A 53 1.79 0.95 7.03
N VAL A 54 1.75 -0.05 7.90
CA VAL A 54 0.62 -0.97 8.03
C VAL A 54 0.14 -0.91 9.47
N ASN A 55 -1.00 -0.28 9.69
CA ASN A 55 -1.61 -0.20 11.02
C ASN A 55 -2.55 -1.39 11.22
N GLN A 56 -2.45 -2.05 12.37
CA GLN A 56 -3.31 -3.19 12.71
C GLN A 56 -4.71 -2.76 13.19
N ASN A 57 -4.94 -1.45 13.33
CA ASN A 57 -6.20 -0.85 13.77
C ASN A 57 -7.11 -0.42 12.60
N ASP A 58 -6.64 -0.48 11.35
CA ASP A 58 -7.44 -0.19 10.15
C ASP A 58 -8.33 -1.42 9.77
N LYS A 59 -9.01 -2.00 10.76
CA LYS A 59 -9.98 -3.09 10.57
C LYS A 59 -11.39 -2.54 10.47
#